data_AF-A0A9P5SJ06-F1
#
_entry.id   AF-A0A9P5SJ06-F1
#
_cell.length_a   1.000
_cell.length_b   1.000
_cell.length_c   1.000
_cell.angle_alpha   90.00
_cell.angle_beta   90.00
_cell.angle_gamma   90.00
#
_symmetry.space_group_name_H-M   'P 1'
#
loop_
_entity.id
_entity.type
_entity.pdbx_description
1 polymer ?
#
loop_
_entity_poly.entity_id
_entity_poly.type
_entity_poly.pdbx_seq_one_letter_code
_entity_poly.pdbx_strand_id
1 'polypeptide(L)'
;MGINNRTFGFILDIFECIIQRCFGYTTEDARQLYYSVQSELRKDDIHRVVLIAHSQGAIIASLVVDRLLASESTTDLKKLELYTFASAANHMHGAEDLFCIEHFVNKWDYIAQTSILSYQPVKLAGSNRYDGKMYIDNDEVGHSLSTHYLPSMFAEGGAGAGSFMAKYLGGKEPKVEAEVEKRAQRWLHHIPTLNSMSDGDEEKVSPDHRHREEAASRSQK
;
A
#
# COMPACT_ATOMS: atom_id res chain seq x y z
N MET A 1 -36.65 31.75 -8.98
CA MET A 1 -35.75 31.68 -7.81
C MET A 1 -34.40 31.20 -8.30
N GLY A 2 -33.35 32.02 -8.18
CA GLY A 2 -31.99 31.64 -8.58
C GLY A 2 -31.20 31.22 -7.35
N ILE A 3 -30.73 29.97 -7.33
CA ILE A 3 -29.82 29.48 -6.31
C ILE A 3 -28.42 29.94 -6.67
N ASN A 4 -27.84 30.79 -5.83
CA ASN A 4 -26.46 31.25 -5.95
C ASN A 4 -25.53 30.21 -5.29
N ASN A 5 -24.76 29.48 -6.09
CA ASN A 5 -23.69 28.63 -5.59
C ASN A 5 -22.42 29.48 -5.45
N ARG A 6 -22.06 29.89 -4.23
CA ARG A 6 -20.74 30.51 -3.97
C ARG A 6 -19.67 29.44 -4.20
N THR A 7 -18.99 29.53 -5.33
CA THR A 7 -18.07 28.49 -5.80
C THR A 7 -16.62 28.86 -5.51
N PHE A 8 -15.94 27.99 -4.76
CA PHE A 8 -14.55 27.63 -5.04
C PHE A 8 -14.50 26.42 -6.02
N GLY A 9 -15.57 26.17 -6.78
CA GLY A 9 -15.95 24.82 -7.25
C GLY A 9 -16.48 24.68 -8.68
N PHE A 10 -16.14 25.53 -9.65
CA PHE A 10 -16.47 25.20 -11.05
C PHE A 10 -15.66 24.00 -11.56
N ILE A 11 -14.36 23.98 -11.25
CA ILE A 11 -13.47 22.89 -11.64
C ILE A 11 -13.78 21.62 -10.83
N LEU A 12 -13.97 21.75 -9.52
CA LEU A 12 -14.35 20.62 -8.66
C LEU A 12 -15.72 20.05 -9.01
N ASP A 13 -16.72 20.87 -9.32
CA ASP A 13 -18.05 20.36 -9.75
C ASP A 13 -17.93 19.61 -11.09
N ILE A 14 -17.06 20.07 -12.00
CA ILE A 14 -16.77 19.34 -13.25
C ILE A 14 -16.06 18.02 -12.95
N PHE A 15 -15.04 18.02 -12.09
CA PHE A 15 -14.34 16.79 -11.71
C PHE A 15 -15.24 15.82 -10.96
N GLU A 16 -16.06 16.30 -10.03
CA GLU A 16 -17.03 15.48 -9.30
C GLU A 16 -18.07 14.90 -10.26
N CYS A 17 -18.56 15.69 -11.22
CA CYS A 17 -19.48 15.20 -12.24
C CYS A 17 -18.84 14.12 -13.13
N ILE A 18 -17.57 14.32 -13.52
CA ILE A 18 -16.78 13.31 -14.25
C ILE A 18 -16.55 12.09 -13.36
N ILE A 19 -16.26 12.26 -12.07
CA ILE A 19 -16.08 11.19 -11.10
C ILE A 19 -17.36 10.41 -10.88
N GLN A 20 -18.51 11.04 -10.69
CA GLN A 20 -19.81 10.39 -10.51
C GLN A 20 -20.22 9.63 -11.78
N ARG A 21 -20.06 10.25 -12.95
CA ARG A 21 -20.29 9.59 -14.24
C ARG A 21 -19.38 8.37 -14.36
N CYS A 22 -18.10 8.54 -14.08
CA CYS A 22 -17.16 7.45 -14.13
C CYS A 22 -17.43 6.41 -13.07
N PHE A 23 -17.87 6.70 -11.83
CA PHE A 23 -18.29 5.67 -10.87
C PHE A 23 -19.41 4.77 -11.43
N GLY A 24 -20.33 5.34 -12.20
CA GLY A 24 -21.31 4.57 -12.98
C GLY A 24 -20.65 3.63 -14.01
N TYR A 25 -19.70 4.13 -14.80
CA TYR A 25 -18.94 3.32 -15.78
C TYR A 25 -17.95 2.35 -15.13
N THR A 26 -17.34 2.74 -14.01
CA THR A 26 -16.38 2.03 -13.18
C THR A 26 -16.98 0.75 -12.66
N THR A 27 -18.27 0.69 -12.33
CA THR A 27 -18.84 -0.59 -11.90
C THR A 27 -18.76 -1.67 -12.99
N GLU A 28 -18.86 -1.29 -14.26
CA GLU A 28 -18.70 -2.20 -15.39
C GLU A 28 -17.22 -2.36 -15.79
N ASP A 29 -16.47 -1.26 -15.90
CA ASP A 29 -15.04 -1.28 -16.26
C ASP A 29 -14.19 -1.95 -15.16
N ALA A 30 -14.49 -1.73 -13.87
CA ALA A 30 -13.82 -2.43 -12.77
C ALA A 30 -14.12 -3.92 -12.79
N ARG A 31 -15.34 -4.32 -13.19
CA ARG A 31 -15.70 -5.73 -13.32
C ARG A 31 -14.88 -6.36 -14.45
N GLN A 32 -14.82 -5.71 -15.61
CA GLN A 32 -14.03 -6.19 -16.75
C GLN A 32 -12.53 -6.21 -16.44
N LEU A 33 -11.99 -5.15 -15.84
CA LEU A 33 -10.61 -5.06 -15.40
C LEU A 33 -10.28 -6.15 -14.38
N TYR A 34 -11.15 -6.36 -13.39
CA TYR A 34 -11.00 -7.43 -12.41
C TYR A 34 -10.91 -8.80 -13.09
N TYR A 35 -11.85 -9.13 -13.99
CA TYR A 35 -11.81 -10.42 -14.69
C TYR A 35 -10.58 -10.57 -15.57
N SER A 36 -10.18 -9.50 -16.28
CA SER A 36 -8.98 -9.52 -17.10
C SER A 36 -7.75 -9.80 -16.26
N VAL A 37 -7.51 -9.01 -15.20
CA VAL A 37 -6.35 -9.16 -14.33
C VAL A 37 -6.37 -10.52 -13.62
N GLN A 38 -7.50 -10.92 -13.06
CA GLN A 38 -7.67 -12.23 -12.43
C GLN A 38 -7.33 -13.37 -13.40
N SER A 39 -7.83 -13.31 -14.64
CA SER A 39 -7.58 -14.36 -15.62
C SER A 39 -6.10 -14.47 -15.99
N GLU A 40 -5.37 -13.35 -16.04
CA GLU A 40 -3.93 -13.35 -16.29
C GLU A 40 -3.12 -13.82 -15.07
N LEU A 41 -3.51 -13.44 -13.86
CA LEU A 41 -2.81 -13.85 -12.64
C LEU A 41 -2.84 -15.36 -12.43
N ARG A 42 -3.93 -16.02 -12.80
CA ARG A 42 -4.12 -17.48 -12.66
C ARG A 42 -3.41 -18.32 -13.72
N LYS A 43 -2.84 -17.71 -14.75
CA LYS A 43 -2.08 -18.42 -15.78
C LYS A 43 -0.69 -18.75 -15.26
N ASP A 44 -0.27 -20.00 -15.44
CA ASP A 44 1.04 -20.48 -14.97
C ASP A 44 2.21 -19.96 -15.83
N ASP A 45 1.96 -19.65 -17.11
CA ASP A 45 2.94 -19.09 -18.04
C ASP A 45 3.16 -17.58 -17.85
N ILE A 46 2.27 -16.91 -17.11
CA ILE A 46 2.41 -15.51 -16.75
C ILE A 46 3.10 -15.39 -15.40
N HIS A 47 4.28 -14.76 -15.41
CA HIS A 47 5.06 -14.51 -14.20
C HIS A 47 4.90 -13.09 -13.65
N ARG A 48 4.29 -12.19 -14.44
CA ARG A 48 4.12 -10.79 -14.06
C ARG A 48 2.92 -10.16 -14.74
N VAL A 49 2.10 -9.46 -13.97
CA VAL A 49 0.98 -8.65 -14.44
C VAL A 49 1.16 -7.23 -13.94
N VAL A 50 1.37 -6.29 -14.85
CA VAL A 50 1.62 -4.88 -14.51
C VAL A 50 0.33 -4.09 -14.71
N LEU A 51 -0.22 -3.55 -13.63
CA LEU A 51 -1.37 -2.66 -13.63
C LEU A 51 -0.91 -1.21 -13.46
N ILE A 52 -1.17 -0.38 -14.48
CA ILE A 52 -0.86 1.05 -14.45
C ILE A 52 -2.17 1.84 -14.39
N ALA A 53 -2.26 2.76 -13.43
CA ALA A 53 -3.42 3.62 -13.26
C ALA A 53 -3.01 5.09 -13.18
N HIS A 54 -3.80 5.97 -13.80
CA HIS A 54 -3.58 7.42 -13.78
C HIS A 54 -4.84 8.15 -13.37
N SER A 55 -4.70 9.21 -12.57
CA SER A 55 -5.81 10.07 -12.18
C SER A 55 -6.97 9.27 -11.59
N GLN A 56 -8.16 9.41 -12.15
CA GLN A 56 -9.36 8.67 -11.80
C GLN A 56 -9.25 7.15 -12.01
N GLY A 57 -8.40 6.68 -12.93
CA GLY A 57 -8.16 5.25 -13.11
C GLY A 57 -7.66 4.58 -11.83
N ALA A 58 -7.02 5.33 -10.92
CA ALA A 58 -6.60 4.82 -9.62
C ALA A 58 -7.77 4.47 -8.69
N ILE A 59 -8.93 5.13 -8.83
CA ILE A 59 -10.16 4.77 -8.10
C ILE A 59 -10.63 3.37 -8.54
N ILE A 60 -10.60 3.12 -9.85
CA ILE A 60 -10.97 1.81 -10.42
C ILE A 60 -9.98 0.75 -9.95
N ALA A 61 -8.68 1.06 -10.04
CA ALA A 61 -7.62 0.16 -9.63
C ALA A 61 -7.71 -0.21 -8.15
N SER A 62 -8.00 0.75 -7.25
CA SER A 62 -8.12 0.46 -5.82
C SER A 62 -9.25 -0.53 -5.53
N LEU A 63 -10.41 -0.36 -6.17
CA LEU A 63 -11.54 -1.29 -6.05
C LEU A 63 -11.20 -2.69 -6.58
N VAL A 64 -10.48 -2.77 -7.70
CA VAL A 64 -10.06 -4.04 -8.27
C VAL A 64 -9.03 -4.73 -7.38
N VAL A 65 -8.06 -4.00 -6.86
CA VAL A 65 -7.01 -4.53 -5.98
C VAL A 65 -7.61 -5.04 -4.67
N ASP A 66 -8.51 -4.29 -4.03
CA ASP A 66 -9.25 -4.76 -2.85
C ASP A 66 -9.96 -6.09 -3.12
N ARG A 67 -10.59 -6.21 -4.29
CA ARG A 67 -11.28 -7.44 -4.68
C ARG A 67 -10.31 -8.58 -4.95
N LEU A 68 -9.17 -8.33 -5.59
CA LEU A 68 -8.13 -9.33 -5.84
C LEU A 68 -7.52 -9.84 -4.53
N LEU A 69 -7.18 -8.93 -3.61
CA LEU A 69 -6.69 -9.26 -2.27
C LEU A 69 -7.68 -10.17 -1.51
N ALA A 70 -8.98 -9.95 -1.69
CA ALA A 70 -10.01 -10.75 -1.04
C ALA A 70 -10.32 -12.10 -1.72
N SER A 71 -9.89 -12.31 -2.97
CA SER A 71 -10.33 -13.48 -3.78
C SER A 71 -9.23 -14.35 -4.36
N GLU A 72 -8.01 -13.83 -4.52
CA GLU A 72 -6.90 -14.55 -5.14
C GLU A 72 -5.91 -15.12 -4.11
N SER A 73 -5.16 -16.14 -4.55
CA SER A 73 -4.12 -16.76 -3.71
C SER A 73 -2.91 -15.84 -3.57
N THR A 74 -2.15 -15.98 -2.49
CA THR A 74 -0.90 -15.21 -2.30
C THR A 74 0.14 -15.52 -3.39
N THR A 75 0.11 -16.72 -3.98
CA THR A 75 0.98 -17.11 -5.09
C THR A 75 0.65 -16.32 -6.36
N ASP A 76 -0.63 -16.18 -6.67
CA ASP A 76 -1.07 -15.44 -7.86
C ASP A 76 -0.84 -13.94 -7.67
N LEU A 77 -1.17 -13.41 -6.49
CA LEU A 77 -0.97 -12.00 -6.15
C LEU A 77 0.50 -11.57 -6.22
N LYS A 78 1.45 -12.48 -5.97
CA LYS A 78 2.89 -12.19 -6.10
C LYS A 78 3.36 -11.83 -7.51
N LYS A 79 2.55 -12.14 -8.53
CA LYS A 79 2.82 -11.77 -9.92
C LYS A 79 2.40 -10.32 -10.21
N LEU A 80 1.58 -9.70 -9.37
CA LEU A 80 1.05 -8.36 -9.60
C LEU A 80 2.13 -7.29 -9.38
N GLU A 81 2.07 -6.21 -10.16
CA GLU A 81 2.76 -4.95 -9.87
C GLU A 81 1.77 -3.81 -10.14
N LEU A 82 1.68 -2.85 -9.22
CA LEU A 82 0.76 -1.72 -9.32
C LEU A 82 1.54 -0.41 -9.35
N TYR A 83 1.32 0.36 -10.42
CA TYR A 83 1.90 1.69 -10.59
C TYR A 83 0.80 2.72 -10.75
N THR A 84 0.79 3.73 -9.88
CA THR A 84 -0.20 4.81 -9.97
C THR A 84 0.44 6.16 -10.19
N PHE A 85 -0.20 7.00 -10.99
CA PHE A 85 0.21 8.36 -11.31
C PHE A 85 -0.92 9.32 -11.01
N ALA A 86 -0.65 10.43 -10.33
CA ALA A 86 -1.69 11.42 -10.01
C ALA A 86 -2.95 10.81 -9.35
N SER A 87 -2.79 9.77 -8.53
CA SER A 87 -3.89 8.93 -8.04
C SER A 87 -5.01 9.76 -7.42
N ALA A 88 -6.22 9.71 -8.00
CA ALA A 88 -7.41 10.34 -7.45
C ALA A 88 -8.14 9.47 -6.41
N ALA A 89 -7.60 8.29 -6.09
CA ALA A 89 -8.19 7.41 -5.09
C ALA A 89 -8.19 8.03 -3.70
N ASN A 90 -9.07 7.56 -2.83
CA ASN A 90 -9.03 7.92 -1.40
C ASN A 90 -8.28 6.89 -0.56
N HIS A 91 -7.91 5.75 -1.14
CA HIS A 91 -7.08 4.71 -0.57
C HIS A 91 -6.43 3.87 -1.68
N MET A 92 -5.37 3.16 -1.33
CA MET A 92 -4.84 2.04 -2.07
C MET A 92 -4.34 1.04 -1.03
N HIS A 93 -5.10 -0.03 -0.82
CA HIS A 93 -4.64 -1.10 0.05
C HIS A 93 -3.73 -2.05 -0.71
N GLY A 94 -2.78 -2.59 0.02
CA GLY A 94 -1.81 -3.53 -0.48
C GLY A 94 -1.44 -4.53 0.60
N ALA A 95 -0.76 -5.57 0.13
CA ALA A 95 0.11 -6.33 1.00
C ALA A 95 1.51 -6.11 0.44
N GLU A 96 2.27 -5.20 1.05
CA GLU A 96 3.61 -4.81 0.57
C GLU A 96 4.57 -6.01 0.47
N ASP A 97 4.29 -7.08 1.22
CA ASP A 97 5.01 -8.36 1.17
C ASP A 97 4.57 -9.30 0.02
N LEU A 98 3.41 -9.02 -0.60
CA LEU A 98 2.87 -9.81 -1.70
C LEU A 98 3.25 -9.21 -3.05
N PHE A 99 3.03 -7.91 -3.28
CA PHE A 99 3.33 -7.31 -4.57
C PHE A 99 3.81 -5.87 -4.49
N CYS A 100 4.48 -5.43 -5.57
CA CYS A 100 5.01 -4.08 -5.67
C CYS A 100 3.88 -3.07 -5.88
N ILE A 101 3.88 -2.01 -5.07
CA ILE A 101 3.03 -0.84 -5.24
C ILE A 101 3.91 0.40 -5.24
N GLU A 102 3.86 1.19 -6.31
CA GLU A 102 4.52 2.50 -6.38
C GLU A 102 3.53 3.59 -6.82
N HIS A 103 3.62 4.73 -6.13
CA HIS A 103 2.82 5.92 -6.36
C HIS A 103 3.72 7.06 -6.83
N PHE A 104 3.44 7.62 -7.99
CA PHE A 104 4.16 8.76 -8.56
C PHE A 104 3.27 10.01 -8.47
N VAL A 105 3.81 11.06 -7.86
CA VAL A 105 3.04 12.24 -7.48
C VAL A 105 3.82 13.52 -7.77
N ASN A 106 3.24 14.43 -8.56
CA ASN A 106 3.72 15.81 -8.63
C ASN A 106 3.07 16.61 -7.50
N LYS A 107 3.87 17.28 -6.67
CA LYS A 107 3.40 18.00 -5.48
C LYS A 107 2.35 19.06 -5.79
N TRP A 108 2.45 19.68 -6.97
CA TRP A 108 1.56 20.75 -7.40
C TRP A 108 0.47 20.30 -8.38
N ASP A 109 0.28 18.98 -8.54
CA ASP A 109 -0.93 18.46 -9.18
C ASP A 109 -2.12 18.63 -8.23
N TYR A 110 -3.11 19.41 -8.66
CA TYR A 110 -4.33 19.70 -7.91
C TYR A 110 -5.10 18.44 -7.51
N ILE A 111 -5.19 17.45 -8.41
CA ILE A 111 -5.86 16.18 -8.12
C ILE A 111 -5.07 15.44 -7.05
N ALA A 112 -3.75 15.34 -7.18
CA ALA A 112 -2.92 14.67 -6.18
C ALA A 112 -2.96 15.36 -4.81
N GLN A 113 -3.00 16.71 -4.77
CA GLN A 113 -3.13 17.49 -3.54
C GLN A 113 -4.45 17.21 -2.81
N THR A 114 -5.55 17.10 -3.55
CA THR A 114 -6.89 16.87 -2.99
C THR A 114 -7.19 15.40 -2.69
N SER A 115 -6.29 14.49 -3.10
CA SER A 115 -6.44 13.04 -2.92
C SER A 115 -5.23 12.43 -2.18
N ILE A 116 -4.34 11.73 -2.87
CA ILE A 116 -3.24 10.96 -2.29
C ILE A 116 -2.41 11.75 -1.27
N LEU A 117 -2.07 13.02 -1.53
CA LEU A 117 -1.31 13.85 -0.60
C LEU A 117 -2.13 14.33 0.61
N SER A 118 -3.46 14.39 0.50
CA SER A 118 -4.34 14.73 1.61
C SER A 118 -4.63 13.55 2.54
N TYR A 119 -4.42 12.33 2.08
CA TYR A 119 -4.63 11.09 2.86
C TYR A 119 -3.32 10.42 3.33
N GLN A 120 -2.17 11.09 3.14
CA GLN A 120 -0.90 10.69 3.75
C GLN A 120 -0.90 10.91 5.28
N PRO A 121 -0.05 10.17 6.04
CA PRO A 121 0.00 10.22 7.50
C PRO A 121 0.47 11.56 8.11
N VAL A 122 0.67 12.61 7.30
CA VAL A 122 1.02 13.95 7.81
C VAL A 122 -0.20 14.68 8.40
N LYS A 123 -1.44 14.34 8.00
CA LYS A 123 -2.64 15.03 8.49
C LYS A 123 -3.40 14.29 9.60
N LEU A 124 -3.28 12.97 9.72
CA LEU A 124 -3.91 12.15 10.77
C LEU A 124 -3.02 10.94 11.12
N ALA A 125 -2.49 10.92 12.34
CA ALA A 125 -1.69 9.79 12.84
C ALA A 125 -2.50 8.48 12.82
N GLY A 126 -1.92 7.42 12.24
CA GLY A 126 -2.53 6.08 12.20
C GLY A 126 -3.53 5.83 11.07
N SER A 127 -3.62 6.71 10.07
CA SER A 127 -4.61 6.61 8.97
C SER A 127 -3.98 6.49 7.59
N ASN A 128 -2.80 5.88 7.45
CA ASN A 128 -2.18 5.74 6.14
C ASN A 128 -3.11 4.92 5.23
N ARG A 129 -3.77 5.59 4.28
CA ARG A 129 -4.71 4.96 3.36
C ARG A 129 -4.02 4.39 2.13
N TYR A 130 -2.71 4.53 2.04
CA TYR A 130 -1.92 4.22 0.86
C TYR A 130 -0.73 3.33 1.25
N ASP A 131 -0.81 2.06 0.88
CA ASP A 131 0.29 1.10 1.00
C ASP A 131 1.23 1.23 -0.21
N GLY A 132 2.51 0.93 -0.01
CA GLY A 132 3.53 1.00 -1.06
C GLY A 132 4.42 2.24 -1.01
N LYS A 133 5.36 2.31 -1.95
CA LYS A 133 6.34 3.41 -2.01
C LYS A 133 5.76 4.61 -2.73
N MET A 134 6.04 5.80 -2.22
CA MET A 134 5.66 7.04 -2.88
C MET A 134 6.86 7.85 -3.33
N TYR A 135 6.81 8.27 -4.59
CA TYR A 135 7.78 9.11 -5.26
C TYR A 135 7.11 10.46 -5.53
N ILE A 136 7.54 11.48 -4.78
CA ILE A 136 6.97 12.82 -4.86
C ILE A 136 7.99 13.73 -5.54
N ASP A 137 7.63 14.21 -6.73
CA ASP A 137 8.33 15.33 -7.34
C ASP A 137 7.86 16.63 -6.69
N ASN A 138 8.77 17.31 -5.99
CA ASN A 138 8.44 18.48 -5.17
C ASN A 138 8.33 19.77 -5.97
N ASP A 139 8.90 19.80 -7.17
CA ASP A 139 9.05 21.01 -7.97
C ASP A 139 8.10 21.01 -9.18
N GLU A 140 7.56 19.84 -9.54
CA GLU A 140 6.69 19.67 -10.71
C GLU A 140 5.21 19.99 -10.48
N VAL A 141 4.59 20.43 -11.58
CA VAL A 141 3.17 20.77 -11.72
C VAL A 141 2.52 19.89 -12.79
N GLY A 142 1.20 19.96 -12.90
CA GLY A 142 0.48 19.39 -14.03
C GLY A 142 0.08 17.93 -13.84
N HIS A 143 -0.91 17.52 -14.63
CA HIS A 143 -1.69 16.32 -14.38
C HIS A 143 -1.53 15.24 -15.46
N SER A 144 -1.29 15.64 -16.72
CA SER A 144 -1.16 14.68 -17.84
C SER A 144 -0.01 13.70 -17.62
N LEU A 145 -0.30 12.39 -17.73
CA LEU A 145 0.67 11.31 -17.58
C LEU A 145 1.88 11.48 -18.50
N SER A 146 1.65 11.63 -19.80
CA SER A 146 2.72 11.66 -20.81
C SER A 146 3.54 12.95 -20.81
N THR A 147 2.91 14.08 -20.48
CA THR A 147 3.55 15.39 -20.56
C THR A 147 4.20 15.82 -19.24
N HIS A 148 3.55 15.55 -18.11
CA HIS A 148 3.96 16.10 -16.81
C HIS A 148 4.53 15.06 -15.85
N TYR A 149 4.22 13.78 -16.04
CA TYR A 149 4.72 12.72 -15.16
C TYR A 149 5.90 11.99 -15.78
N LEU A 150 5.71 11.35 -16.94
CA LEU A 150 6.76 10.48 -17.50
C LEU A 150 8.11 11.21 -17.75
N PRO A 151 8.15 12.44 -18.32
CA PRO A 151 9.43 13.06 -18.67
C PRO A 151 10.25 13.51 -17.47
N SER A 152 9.64 14.12 -16.45
CA SER A 152 10.33 14.68 -15.27
C SER A 152 10.55 13.63 -14.19
N MET A 153 9.53 12.84 -13.86
CA MET A 153 9.56 11.84 -12.77
C MET A 153 10.69 10.81 -12.96
N PHE A 154 10.98 10.43 -14.20
CA PHE A 154 11.96 9.39 -14.53
C PHE A 154 13.20 9.91 -15.26
N ALA A 155 13.38 11.24 -15.37
CA ALA A 155 14.63 11.83 -15.82
C ALA A 155 15.78 11.50 -14.85
N GLU A 156 17.03 11.72 -15.29
CA GLU A 156 18.19 11.57 -14.41
C GLU A 156 18.07 12.53 -13.21
N GLY A 157 18.06 11.96 -11.99
CA GLY A 157 17.84 12.72 -10.75
C GLY A 157 16.36 13.00 -10.43
N GLY A 158 15.43 12.60 -11.29
CA GLY A 158 13.99 12.67 -11.04
C GLY A 158 13.56 11.79 -9.87
N ALA A 159 12.45 12.15 -9.22
CA ALA A 159 12.01 11.48 -8.00
C ALA A 159 11.82 9.96 -8.16
N GLY A 160 11.29 9.53 -9.32
CA GLY A 160 11.03 8.13 -9.67
C GLY A 160 12.19 7.41 -10.37
N ALA A 161 13.35 8.03 -10.58
CA ALA A 161 14.45 7.46 -11.37
C ALA A 161 14.98 6.11 -10.82
N GLY A 162 14.87 5.88 -9.50
CA GLY A 162 15.27 4.64 -8.84
C GLY A 162 14.13 3.64 -8.56
N SER A 163 12.94 3.87 -9.14
CA SER A 163 11.76 3.03 -8.94
C SER A 163 11.83 1.72 -9.74
N PHE A 164 10.97 0.75 -9.42
CA PHE A 164 10.80 -0.42 -10.27
C PHE A 164 10.21 -0.05 -11.62
N MET A 165 9.28 0.91 -11.66
CA MET A 165 8.69 1.40 -12.91
C MET A 165 9.74 1.95 -13.88
N ALA A 166 10.79 2.62 -13.39
CA ALA A 166 11.86 3.15 -14.22
C ALA A 166 12.55 2.07 -15.09
N LYS A 167 12.55 0.80 -14.65
CA LYS A 167 13.10 -0.32 -15.41
C LYS A 167 12.39 -0.54 -16.75
N TYR A 168 11.07 -0.31 -16.80
CA TYR A 168 10.28 -0.46 -18.02
C TYR A 168 10.45 0.70 -19.00
N LEU A 169 10.95 1.84 -18.53
CA LEU A 169 11.14 3.05 -19.34
C LEU A 169 12.57 3.18 -19.88
N GLY A 170 13.37 2.13 -19.79
CA GLY A 170 14.78 2.13 -20.23
C GLY A 170 15.75 2.72 -19.21
N GLY A 171 15.32 2.92 -17.96
CA GLY A 171 16.20 3.28 -16.85
C GLY A 171 17.18 2.14 -16.52
N LYS A 172 18.41 2.49 -16.14
CA LYS A 172 19.40 1.52 -15.61
C LYS A 172 18.82 0.87 -14.36
N GLU A 173 19.09 -0.43 -14.14
CA GLU A 173 18.69 -1.10 -12.90
C GLU A 173 19.13 -0.27 -11.68
N PRO A 174 18.21 0.10 -10.78
CA PRO A 174 18.64 0.56 -9.47
C PRO A 174 19.43 -0.58 -8.82
N LYS A 175 20.53 -0.26 -8.13
CA LYS A 175 21.37 -1.23 -7.39
C LYS A 175 20.60 -1.83 -6.20
N VAL A 176 19.52 -2.54 -6.49
CA VAL A 176 18.57 -3.10 -5.51
C VAL A 176 19.23 -4.27 -4.80
N GLU A 177 20.04 -5.09 -5.46
CA GLU A 177 20.73 -6.20 -4.80
C GLU A 177 21.70 -5.71 -3.71
N ALA A 178 22.45 -4.64 -3.94
CA ALA A 178 23.35 -4.08 -2.91
C ALA A 178 22.59 -3.42 -1.74
N GLU A 179 21.40 -2.87 -1.99
CA GLU A 179 20.58 -2.18 -0.98
C GLU A 179 19.68 -3.15 -0.20
N VAL A 180 19.16 -4.19 -0.86
CA VAL A 180 18.43 -5.32 -0.25
C VAL A 180 19.40 -6.15 0.59
N GLU A 181 20.61 -6.43 0.10
CA GLU A 181 21.69 -7.09 0.86
C GLU A 181 22.13 -6.23 2.04
N LYS A 182 22.32 -4.91 1.87
CA LYS A 182 22.60 -4.00 3.00
C LYS A 182 21.47 -3.94 4.02
N ARG A 183 20.21 -4.00 3.59
CA ARG A 183 19.04 -3.99 4.49
C ARG A 183 18.89 -5.33 5.20
N ALA A 184 19.14 -6.45 4.53
CA ALA A 184 19.19 -7.78 5.11
C ALA A 184 20.34 -7.89 6.14
N GLN A 185 21.52 -7.37 5.83
CA GLN A 185 22.67 -7.31 6.76
C GLN A 185 22.41 -6.37 7.94
N ARG A 186 21.77 -5.21 7.72
CA ARG A 186 21.38 -4.29 8.81
C ARG A 186 20.34 -4.91 9.74
N TRP A 187 19.42 -5.71 9.19
CA TRP A 187 18.47 -6.52 9.96
C TRP A 187 19.18 -7.62 10.76
N LEU A 188 20.13 -8.36 10.19
CA LEU A 188 20.91 -9.39 10.89
C LEU A 188 21.69 -8.84 12.10
N HIS A 189 22.16 -7.59 12.05
CA HIS A 189 22.80 -6.91 13.18
C HIS A 189 21.82 -6.39 14.25
N HIS A 190 20.52 -6.32 13.96
CA HIS A 190 19.47 -5.88 14.88
C HIS A 190 18.60 -7.02 15.40
N ILE A 191 18.88 -8.28 15.01
CA ILE A 191 18.31 -9.45 15.68
C ILE A 191 18.88 -9.45 17.11
N PRO A 192 18.05 -9.35 18.16
CA PRO A 192 18.51 -9.68 19.51
C PRO A 192 18.99 -11.12 19.45
N THR A 193 20.27 -11.36 19.69
CA THR A 193 20.83 -12.71 19.73
C THR A 193 19.99 -13.53 20.71
N LEU A 194 19.19 -14.47 20.19
CA LEU A 194 18.52 -15.53 20.93
C LEU A 194 19.58 -16.52 21.44
N ASN A 195 20.47 -16.01 22.29
CA ASN A 195 21.56 -16.76 22.92
C ASN A 195 21.93 -16.19 24.30
N SER A 196 20.91 -15.75 25.05
CA SER A 196 21.02 -15.51 26.49
C SER A 196 19.81 -16.04 27.27
N MET A 197 19.21 -17.13 26.79
CA MET A 197 18.24 -17.93 27.55
C MET A 197 18.66 -19.41 27.46
N SER A 198 19.89 -19.68 27.89
CA SER A 198 20.29 -20.97 28.41
C SER A 198 21.04 -20.70 29.71
N ASP A 199 20.53 -21.32 30.78
CA ASP A 199 21.09 -21.46 32.12
C ASP A 199 20.43 -20.58 33.21
N GLY A 200 19.74 -21.30 34.11
CA GLY A 200 19.43 -20.88 35.48
C GLY A 200 18.04 -20.30 35.67
N ASP A 201 17.08 -21.15 36.04
CA ASP A 201 16.51 -21.10 37.39
C ASP A 201 15.48 -22.22 37.57
N GLU A 202 15.95 -23.30 38.21
CA GLU A 202 15.11 -24.33 38.82
C GLU A 202 14.18 -23.66 39.85
N GLU A 203 12.88 -23.70 39.60
CA GLU A 203 11.87 -23.36 40.60
C GLU A 203 11.89 -24.44 41.69
N LYS A 204 12.64 -24.17 42.76
CA LYS A 204 12.66 -24.96 44.00
C LYS A 204 11.29 -24.90 44.68
N VAL A 205 10.55 -26.00 44.60
CA VAL A 205 9.45 -26.30 45.53
C VAL A 205 10.06 -26.49 46.93
N SER A 206 9.80 -25.55 47.84
CA SER A 206 10.23 -25.63 49.25
C SER A 206 9.23 -26.44 50.08
N PRO A 207 9.66 -27.46 50.85
CA PRO A 207 8.82 -28.16 51.80
C PRO A 207 8.94 -27.62 53.22
N ASP A 208 7.88 -27.85 53.99
CA ASP A 208 7.81 -27.91 55.46
C ASP A 208 7.60 -26.58 56.24
N HIS A 209 6.36 -26.38 56.67
CA HIS A 209 6.10 -26.09 58.08
C HIS A 209 4.94 -26.94 58.59
N ARG A 210 5.34 -28.00 59.30
CA ARG A 210 4.57 -28.90 60.15
C ARG A 210 3.77 -28.22 61.29
N HIS A 211 2.65 -28.87 61.58
CA HIS A 211 1.94 -29.07 62.87
C HIS A 211 1.07 -27.96 63.48
N ARG A 212 -0.24 -28.22 63.44
CA ARG A 212 -1.25 -28.30 64.54
C ARG A 212 -2.63 -28.44 63.86
N GLU A 213 -3.60 -29.24 64.25
CA GLU A 213 -3.83 -30.16 65.36
C GLU A 213 -5.04 -31.01 64.93
N GLU A 214 -5.10 -32.23 65.43
CA GLU A 214 -6.19 -33.19 65.25
C GLU A 214 -7.53 -32.70 65.83
N ALA A 215 -8.64 -33.17 65.27
CA ALA A 215 -9.65 -33.99 65.97
C ALA A 215 -11.11 -33.72 65.55
N ALA A 216 -11.87 -34.83 65.55
CA ALA A 216 -13.34 -34.98 65.55
C ALA A 216 -14.06 -34.60 64.24
N SER A 217 -14.50 -35.52 63.38
CA SER A 217 -15.40 -36.66 63.61
C SER A 217 -16.73 -36.26 64.28
N ARG A 218 -17.84 -36.61 63.62
CA ARG A 218 -19.23 -36.63 64.12
C ARG A 218 -19.86 -35.24 64.24
N SER A 219 -21.13 -35.00 63.97
CA SER A 219 -22.30 -35.80 63.59
C SER A 219 -23.47 -34.81 63.56
N GLN A 220 -24.57 -35.20 62.93
CA GLN A 220 -25.95 -34.77 63.19
C GLN A 220 -26.46 -33.44 62.59
N LYS A 221 -27.46 -33.70 61.72
CA LYS A 221 -28.74 -33.00 61.48
C LYS A 221 -28.74 -31.86 60.47
#